data_AF-A0A661FVX9-F1
#
_entry.id   AF-A0A661FVX9-F1
#
_cell.length_a   1.000
_cell.length_b   1.000
_cell.length_c   1.000
_cell.angle_alpha   90.00
_cell.angle_beta   90.00
_cell.angle_gamma   90.00
#
_symmetry.space_group_name_H-M   'P 1'
#
loop_
_entity.id
_entity.type
_entity.pdbx_description
1 polymer ?
#
loop_
_entity_poly.entity_id
_entity_poly.type
_entity_poly.pdbx_seq_one_letter_code
_entity_poly.pdbx_strand_id
1 'polypeptide(L)'
;GLPGTSGFVGEFLVILSSFKANFWYAFLAATTLILGAAYTLWMIKRVIFGAVANEAVASLSDITPREFLVLGVLAIFVLGLGLWPAPLVDVMSASVENLVEHIMQQKF
;
A
#
# COMPACT_ATOMS: atom_id res chain seq x y z
N GLY A 1 -0.05 0.45 -5.19
CA GLY A 1 -1.27 -0.07 -4.54
C GLY A 1 -2.42 -0.22 -5.51
N LEU A 2 -3.35 -1.15 -5.26
CA LEU A 2 -4.59 -1.29 -6.02
C LEU A 2 -5.66 -0.32 -5.47
N PRO A 3 -6.40 0.43 -6.31
CA PRO A 3 -7.51 1.27 -5.82
C PRO A 3 -8.47 0.49 -4.92
N GLY A 4 -8.85 1.08 -3.79
CA GLY A 4 -9.68 0.44 -2.76
C GLY A 4 -8.91 -0.34 -1.69
N THR A 5 -7.58 -0.40 -1.76
CA THR A 5 -6.71 -0.94 -0.71
C THR A 5 -6.00 0.16 0.06
N SER A 6 -5.74 -0.04 1.35
CA SER A 6 -5.05 0.91 2.23
C SER A 6 -3.71 1.40 1.68
N GLY A 7 -2.95 0.52 1.02
CA GLY A 7 -1.67 0.85 0.40
C GLY A 7 -1.80 1.88 -0.74
N PHE A 8 -2.88 1.82 -1.54
CA PHE A 8 -3.11 2.81 -2.59
C PHE A 8 -3.39 4.21 -2.03
N VAL A 9 -4.18 4.30 -0.96
CA VAL A 9 -4.49 5.59 -0.31
C VAL A 9 -3.21 6.28 0.15
N GLY A 10 -2.32 5.55 0.84
CA GLY A 10 -1.05 6.09 1.32
C GLY A 10 -0.13 6.54 0.18
N GLU A 11 0.09 5.69 -0.82
CA GLU A 11 0.92 6.04 -1.99
C GLU A 11 0.37 7.26 -2.75
N PHE A 12 -0.95 7.35 -2.91
CA PHE A 12 -1.58 8.47 -3.60
C PHE A 12 -1.44 9.79 -2.84
N LEU A 13 -1.62 9.79 -1.51
CA LEU A 13 -1.37 10.95 -0.65
C LEU A 13 0.09 11.43 -0.75
N VAL A 14 1.04 10.51 -0.82
CA VAL A 14 2.46 10.84 -1.04
C VAL A 14 2.67 11.51 -2.38
N ILE A 15 2.13 10.96 -3.48
CA ILE A 15 2.26 11.56 -4.82
C ILE A 15 1.66 12.98 -4.86
N LEU A 16 0.47 13.18 -4.28
CA LEU A 16 -0.16 14.50 -4.19
C LEU A 16 0.70 15.50 -3.41
N SER A 17 1.30 15.06 -2.30
CA SER A 17 2.18 15.89 -1.48
C SER A 17 3.48 16.22 -2.22
N SER A 18 4.06 15.24 -2.91
CA SER A 18 5.24 15.44 -3.77
C SER A 18 4.96 16.41 -4.91
N PHE A 19 3.75 16.41 -5.49
CA PHE A 19 3.39 17.34 -6.57
C PHE A 19 3.40 18.79 -6.10
N LYS A 20 2.95 19.05 -4.86
CA LYS A 20 3.03 20.37 -4.24
C LYS A 20 4.48 20.80 -3.98
N ALA A 21 5.40 19.86 -3.74
CA ALA A 21 6.81 20.14 -3.48
C ALA A 21 7.62 20.34 -4.77
N ASN A 22 7.53 19.41 -5.72
CA ASN A 22 8.19 19.49 -7.03
C ASN A 22 7.57 18.49 -8.03
N PHE A 23 7.32 18.95 -9.25
CA PHE A 23 6.79 18.12 -10.33
C PHE A 23 7.63 16.87 -10.61
N TRP A 24 8.96 16.98 -10.65
CA TRP A 24 9.84 15.87 -10.99
C TRP A 24 9.81 14.75 -9.95
N TYR A 25 9.68 15.09 -8.67
CA TYR A 25 9.52 14.08 -7.62
C TYR A 25 8.17 13.37 -7.72
N ALA A 26 7.10 14.10 -8.02
CA ALA A 26 5.79 13.49 -8.26
C ALA A 26 5.79 12.58 -9.48
N PHE A 27 6.46 12.98 -10.56
CA PHE A 27 6.60 12.19 -11.78
C PHE A 27 7.32 10.85 -11.50
N LEU A 28 8.43 10.90 -10.76
CA LEU A 28 9.15 9.69 -10.35
C LEU A 28 8.29 8.80 -9.46
N ALA A 29 7.63 9.36 -8.44
CA ALA A 29 6.76 8.61 -7.54
C ALA A 29 5.59 7.93 -8.28
N ALA A 30 4.93 8.65 -9.19
CA ALA A 30 3.85 8.09 -10.02
C ALA A 30 4.36 6.98 -10.96
N THR A 31 5.54 7.15 -11.55
CA THR A 31 6.16 6.12 -12.39
C THR A 31 6.45 4.85 -11.58
N THR A 32 7.00 4.98 -10.36
CA THR A 32 7.24 3.85 -9.47
C THR A 32 5.94 3.12 -9.12
N LEU A 33 4.85 3.84 -8.88
CA LEU A 33 3.53 3.23 -8.63
C LEU A 33 3.05 2.40 -9.82
N ILE A 34 3.19 2.92 -11.05
CA ILE A 34 2.79 2.20 -12.28
C ILE A 34 3.65 0.94 -12.47
N LEU A 35 4.97 1.06 -12.32
CA LEU A 35 5.88 -0.08 -12.44
C LEU A 35 5.60 -1.15 -11.38
N GLY A 36 5.31 -0.74 -10.14
CA GLY A 36 4.92 -1.65 -9.07
C GLY A 36 3.64 -2.42 -9.40
N ALA A 37 2.61 -1.73 -9.93
CA ALA A 37 1.39 -2.39 -10.38
C ALA A 37 1.64 -3.37 -11.53
N ALA A 38 2.42 -2.97 -12.54
CA ALA A 38 2.77 -3.81 -13.68
C ALA A 38 3.54 -5.07 -13.23
N TYR A 39 4.52 -4.92 -12.33
CA TYR A 39 5.27 -6.03 -11.76
C TYR A 39 4.36 -6.97 -10.95
N THR A 40 3.46 -6.43 -10.14
CA THR A 40 2.52 -7.23 -9.34
C THR A 40 1.60 -8.07 -10.22
N LEU A 41 1.04 -7.49 -11.29
CA LEU A 41 0.20 -8.21 -12.24
C LEU A 41 0.99 -9.29 -13.00
N TRP A 42 2.21 -8.96 -13.42
CA TRP A 42 3.11 -9.91 -14.07
C TRP A 42 3.46 -11.09 -13.14
N MET A 43 3.74 -10.81 -11.87
CA MET A 43 4.01 -11.82 -10.85
C MET A 43 2.79 -12.70 -10.61
N ILE A 44 1.60 -12.13 -10.39
CA ILE A 44 0.35 -12.86 -10.17
C ILE A 44 0.08 -13.82 -11.34
N LYS A 45 0.24 -13.34 -12.58
CA LYS A 45 0.09 -14.18 -13.77
C LYS A 45 1.01 -15.41 -13.73
N ARG A 46 2.25 -15.25 -13.28
CA ARG A 46 3.24 -16.34 -13.27
C ARG A 46 3.07 -17.28 -12.09
N VAL A 47 2.72 -16.76 -10.92
CA VAL A 47 2.66 -17.53 -9.67
C VAL A 47 1.33 -18.26 -9.53
N ILE A 48 0.21 -17.60 -9.84
CA ILE A 48 -1.13 -18.17 -9.65
C ILE A 48 -1.63 -18.88 -10.91
N PHE A 49 -1.42 -18.27 -12.08
CA PHE A 49 -1.95 -18.78 -13.36
C PHE A 49 -0.91 -19.51 -14.21
N GLY A 50 0.34 -19.57 -13.76
CA GLY A 50 1.42 -20.26 -14.46
C GLY A 50 1.49 -21.76 -14.12
N ALA A 51 2.25 -22.51 -14.90
CA ALA A 51 2.55 -23.90 -14.57
C ALA A 51 3.43 -23.99 -13.31
N VAL A 52 3.13 -24.96 -12.44
CA VAL A 52 3.92 -25.21 -11.24
C VAL A 52 5.31 -25.72 -11.64
N ALA A 53 6.33 -24.92 -11.37
CA ALA A 53 7.70 -25.22 -11.79
C ALA A 53 8.53 -25.96 -10.72
N ASN A 54 8.03 -26.09 -9.49
CA ASN A 54 8.76 -26.65 -8.35
C ASN A 54 7.93 -27.71 -7.64
N GLU A 55 8.47 -28.93 -7.50
CA GLU A 55 7.81 -30.07 -6.85
C GLU A 55 7.45 -29.80 -5.38
N ALA A 56 8.25 -29.00 -4.66
CA ALA A 56 7.96 -28.63 -3.29
C ALA A 56 6.75 -27.69 -3.17
N VAL A 57 6.44 -26.93 -4.23
CA VAL A 57 5.22 -26.09 -4.30
C VAL A 57 4.01 -26.94 -4.68
N ALA A 58 4.21 -27.95 -5.52
CA ALA A 58 3.16 -28.89 -5.92
C ALA A 58 2.65 -29.76 -4.75
N SER A 59 3.51 -30.02 -3.75
CA SER A 59 3.15 -30.81 -2.57
C SER A 59 2.57 -29.99 -1.41
N LEU A 60 2.39 -28.67 -1.57
CA LEU A 60 1.76 -27.83 -0.56
C LEU A 60 0.29 -28.21 -0.41
N SER A 61 -0.17 -28.23 0.84
CA SER A 61 -1.58 -28.39 1.16
C SER A 61 -2.27 -27.03 1.19
N ASP A 62 -3.60 -27.04 0.99
CA ASP A 62 -4.41 -25.84 1.09
C ASP A 62 -4.35 -25.24 2.49
N ILE A 63 -4.61 -23.93 2.56
CA ILE A 63 -4.55 -23.16 3.80
C ILE A 63 -5.51 -23.71 4.85
N THR A 64 -5.06 -23.70 6.11
CA THR A 64 -5.89 -24.13 7.22
C THR A 64 -6.95 -23.07 7.57
N PRO A 65 -8.08 -23.44 8.21
CA PRO A 65 -9.10 -22.47 8.62
C PRO A 65 -8.57 -21.34 9.52
N ARG A 66 -7.53 -21.64 10.31
CA ARG A 66 -6.82 -20.65 11.13
C ARG A 66 -6.08 -19.63 10.26
N GLU A 67 -5.33 -20.09 9.27
CA GLU A 67 -4.63 -19.22 8.31
C GLU A 67 -5.61 -18.36 7.53
N PHE A 68 -6.72 -18.96 7.08
CA PHE A 68 -7.79 -18.23 6.40
C PHE A 68 -8.36 -17.11 7.27
N LEU A 69 -8.62 -17.36 8.56
CA LEU A 69 -9.10 -16.33 9.48
C LEU A 69 -8.10 -15.18 9.62
N VAL A 70 -6.81 -15.49 9.80
CA VAL A 70 -5.75 -14.47 9.93
C VAL A 70 -5.67 -13.61 8.65
N LEU A 71 -5.63 -14.25 7.48
CA LEU A 71 -5.60 -13.54 6.19
C LEU A 71 -6.89 -12.73 5.95
N GLY A 72 -8.04 -13.26 6.34
CA GLY A 72 -9.33 -12.60 6.24
C GLY A 72 -9.40 -11.33 7.10
N VAL A 73 -8.94 -11.40 8.36
CA VAL A 73 -8.87 -10.22 9.25
C VAL A 73 -7.97 -9.15 8.65
N LEU A 74 -6.79 -9.52 8.14
CA LEU A 74 -5.89 -8.58 7.47
C LEU A 74 -6.54 -7.96 6.23
N ALA A 75 -7.22 -8.75 5.41
CA ALA A 75 -7.93 -8.27 4.23
C ALA A 75 -9.03 -7.26 4.60
N ILE A 76 -9.77 -7.51 5.70
CA ILE A 76 -10.78 -6.57 6.21
C ILE A 76 -10.15 -5.22 6.56
N PHE A 77 -9.01 -5.20 7.25
CA PHE A 77 -8.33 -3.94 7.57
C PHE A 77 -7.79 -3.23 6.32
N VAL A 78 -7.22 -3.97 5.38
CA VAL A 78 -6.69 -3.41 4.12
C VAL A 78 -7.81 -2.77 3.30
N LEU A 79 -8.97 -3.42 3.20
CA LEU A 79 -10.13 -2.89 2.48
C LEU A 79 -10.82 -1.78 3.27
N GLY A 80 -11.03 -1.96 4.57
CA GLY A 80 -11.68 -0.99 5.44
C GLY A 80 -10.96 0.36 5.44
N LEU A 81 -9.63 0.36 5.62
CA LEU A 81 -8.82 1.56 5.52
C LEU A 81 -8.66 2.06 4.08
N GLY A 82 -8.76 1.19 3.09
CA GLY A 82 -8.74 1.57 1.68
C GLY A 82 -9.99 2.34 1.25
N LEU A 83 -11.16 1.99 1.80
CA LEU A 83 -12.45 2.62 1.51
C LEU A 83 -12.74 3.82 2.41
N TRP A 84 -12.37 3.73 3.69
CA TRP A 84 -12.60 4.75 4.70
C TRP A 84 -11.29 5.04 5.45
N PRO A 85 -10.39 5.86 4.88
CA PRO A 85 -9.08 6.14 5.48
C PRO A 85 -9.11 7.19 6.61
N ALA A 86 -10.16 8.00 6.70
CA ALA A 86 -10.28 9.12 7.64
C ALA A 86 -9.94 8.77 9.11
N PRO A 87 -10.37 7.65 9.72
CA PRO A 87 -10.13 7.35 11.12
C PRO A 87 -8.65 7.20 11.44
N LEU A 88 -7.85 6.69 10.49
CA LEU A 88 -6.42 6.60 10.68
C LEU A 88 -5.76 7.97 10.48
N VAL A 89 -6.17 8.69 9.43
CA VAL A 89 -5.62 10.02 9.12
C VAL A 89 -5.91 11.01 10.26
N ASP A 90 -7.15 11.06 10.74
CA ASP A 90 -7.60 11.99 11.78
C ASP A 90 -6.88 11.77 13.11
N VAL A 91 -6.62 10.49 13.47
CA VAL A 91 -5.82 10.15 14.66
C VAL A 91 -4.38 10.64 14.52
N MET A 92 -3.83 10.65 13.30
CA MET A 92 -2.47 11.12 13.03
C MET A 92 -2.38 12.64 12.87
N SER A 93 -3.45 13.33 12.46
CA SER A 93 -3.43 14.76 12.12
C SER A 93 -2.84 15.62 13.24
N ALA A 94 -3.29 15.44 14.48
CA ALA A 94 -2.80 16.23 15.61
C ALA A 94 -1.30 16.06 15.87
N SER A 95 -0.76 14.84 15.78
CA SER A 95 0.68 14.62 16.01
C SER A 95 1.53 15.12 14.84
N VAL A 96 1.03 14.99 13.62
CA VAL A 96 1.71 15.48 12.40
C VAL A 96 1.72 17.02 12.35
N GLU A 97 0.63 17.69 12.70
CA GLU A 97 0.56 19.16 12.76
C GLU A 97 1.55 19.72 13.78
N ASN A 98 1.56 19.19 15.01
CA ASN A 98 2.52 19.58 16.04
C ASN A 98 3.98 19.38 15.56
N LEU A 99 4.27 18.29 14.84
CA LEU A 99 5.59 18.04 14.29
C LEU A 99 5.98 19.07 13.21
N VAL A 100 5.05 19.42 12.33
CA VAL A 100 5.28 20.44 11.29
C VAL A 100 5.56 21.80 11.92
N GLU A 101 4.75 22.22 12.90
CA GLU A 101 4.96 23.48 13.62
C GLU A 101 6.33 23.53 14.30
N HIS A 102 6.73 22.45 14.98
CA HIS A 102 8.03 22.36 15.65
C HIS A 102 9.20 22.50 14.67
N ILE A 103 9.15 21.81 13.52
CA ILE A 103 10.19 21.90 12.49
C ILE A 103 10.24 23.29 11.84
N MET A 104 9.09 23.95 11.67
CA MET A 104 9.02 25.30 11.13
C MET A 104 9.58 26.34 12.10
N GLN A 105 9.35 26.19 13.42
CA GLN A 105 9.91 27.08 14.42
C GLN A 105 11.43 26.93 14.58
N GLN A 106 11.98 25.72 14.49
CA GLN A 106 13.44 25.51 14.57
C GLN A 106 14.24 26.03 13.37
N LYS A 107 13.58 26.27 12.22
CA LYS A 107 14.24 26.79 11.01
C LYS A 107 14.39 28.31 11.01
N PHE A 108 13.82 29.02 11.98
CA PHE A 108 14.00 30.45 12.22
C PHE A 108 14.70 30.68 13.57
#